data_AF-A0A2H0LG26-F1
#
_entry.id   AF-A0A2H0LG26-F1
#
_cell.length_a   1.000
_cell.length_b   1.000
_cell.length_c   1.000
_cell.angle_alpha   90.00
_cell.angle_beta   90.00
_cell.angle_gamma   90.00
#
_symmetry.space_group_name_H-M   'P 1'
#
loop_
_entity.id
_entity.type
_entity.pdbx_description
1 polymer ?
#
loop_
_entity_poly.entity_id
_entity_poly.type
_entity_poly.pdbx_seq_one_letter_code
_entity_poly.pdbx_strand_id
1 'polypeptide(L)'
;MIYLIQEVSGMKAISLKLEDRQLKLLEQVSRATRIPKSSLVRKGIELILLQAKEDMVSADFRREVDALLSRDHELLKRLAKA
;
A
#
# COMPACT_ATOMS: atom_id res chain seq x y z
N MET A 1 17.21 16.39 19.27
CA MET A 1 17.54 15.84 17.94
C MET A 1 17.88 14.37 18.13
N ILE A 2 17.03 13.44 17.73
CA ILE A 2 17.24 12.00 18.01
C ILE A 2 17.19 11.24 16.68
N TYR A 3 18.32 10.61 16.35
CA TYR A 3 18.48 9.76 15.17
C TYR A 3 18.06 8.33 15.55
N LEU A 4 17.14 7.74 14.79
CA LEU A 4 16.74 6.35 14.95
C LEU A 4 17.45 5.53 13.86
N ILE A 5 18.52 4.84 14.24
CA ILE A 5 19.29 3.95 13.36
C ILE A 5 18.84 2.53 13.67
N GLN A 6 18.40 1.77 12.67
CA GLN A 6 18.23 0.31 12.78
C GLN A 6 18.73 -0.39 11.53
N GLU A 7 19.56 -1.41 11.75
CA GLU A 7 19.99 -2.40 10.76
C GLU A 7 19.00 -3.58 10.72
N VAL A 8 18.56 -3.96 9.52
CA VAL A 8 17.96 -5.28 9.24
C VAL A 8 18.47 -5.74 7.87
N SER A 9 18.98 -6.98 7.81
CA SER A 9 19.50 -7.65 6.62
C SER A 9 18.72 -7.30 5.35
N GLY A 10 19.38 -6.63 4.41
CA GLY A 10 18.90 -6.39 3.05
C GLY A 10 18.16 -5.06 2.79
N MET A 11 17.82 -4.27 3.81
CA MET A 11 17.22 -2.94 3.61
C MET A 11 18.10 -1.82 4.16
N LYS A 12 18.34 -0.80 3.32
CA LYS A 12 19.09 0.41 3.70
C LYS A 12 18.38 1.09 4.88
N ALA A 13 19.15 1.51 5.89
CA ALA A 13 18.62 2.30 6.98
C ALA A 13 18.00 3.59 6.43
N ILE A 14 16.68 3.77 6.65
CA ILE A 14 15.96 4.96 6.19
C ILE A 14 15.90 5.93 7.37
N SER A 15 16.62 7.04 7.25
CA SER A 15 16.48 8.16 8.17
C SER A 15 15.24 8.97 7.79
N LEU A 16 14.25 9.01 8.67
CA LEU A 16 13.02 9.77 8.48
C LEU A 16 13.05 11.00 9.38
N LYS A 17 12.79 12.18 8.80
CA LYS A 17 12.57 13.41 9.56
C LYS A 17 11.09 13.48 9.91
N LEU A 18 10.78 13.35 11.20
CA LEU A 18 9.44 13.52 11.74
C LEU A 18 9.36 14.84 12.48
N GLU A 19 8.24 15.54 12.33
CA GLU A 19 7.92 16.71 13.15
C GLU A 19 7.65 16.30 14.60
N ASP A 20 7.89 17.21 15.54
CA ASP A 20 7.69 16.94 16.99
C ASP A 20 6.25 16.50 17.31
N ARG A 21 5.27 17.04 16.58
CA ARG A 21 3.86 16.65 16.72
C ARG A 21 3.64 15.19 16.29
N GLN A 22 4.23 14.78 15.17
CA GLN A 22 4.12 13.42 14.65
C GLN A 22 4.81 12.42 15.58
N LEU A 23 5.97 12.78 16.15
CA LEU A 23 6.68 11.95 17.11
C LEU A 23 5.85 11.73 18.38
N LYS A 24 5.21 12.78 18.92
CA LYS A 24 4.34 12.66 20.10
C LYS A 24 3.15 11.74 19.86
N LEU A 25 2.50 11.84 18.70
CA LEU A 25 1.40 10.95 18.33
C LEU A 25 1.87 9.51 18.18
N LEU A 26 3.01 9.29 17.50
CA LEU A 26 3.59 7.96 17.34
C LEU A 26 3.96 7.33 18.69
N GLU A 27 4.46 8.13 19.64
CA GLU A 27 4.78 7.70 20.99
C GLU A 27 3.52 7.31 21.79
N GLN A 28 2.45 8.10 21.69
CA GLN A 28 1.17 7.77 22.32
C GLN A 28 0.60 6.46 21.78
N VAL A 29 0.60 6.28 20.46
CA VAL A 29 0.12 5.05 19.81
C VAL A 29 0.99 3.86 20.18
N SER A 30 2.31 4.03 20.22
CA SER A 30 3.24 2.97 20.64
C SER A 30 3.00 2.53 22.08
N ARG A 31 2.76 3.48 23.01
CA ARG A 31 2.44 3.16 24.41
C ARG A 31 1.09 2.47 24.54
N ALA A 32 0.07 2.93 23.82
CA ALA A 32 -1.27 2.37 23.89
C ALA A 32 -1.34 0.95 23.30
N THR A 33 -0.65 0.70 22.19
CA THR A 33 -0.67 -0.58 21.47
C THR A 33 0.42 -1.55 21.91
N ARG A 34 1.41 -1.07 22.67
CA ARG A 34 2.67 -1.78 22.99
C ARG A 34 3.48 -2.21 21.76
N ILE A 35 3.20 -1.61 20.60
CA ILE A 35 3.94 -1.87 19.36
C ILE A 35 5.12 -0.92 19.28
N PRO A 36 6.34 -1.38 18.94
CA PRO A 36 7.49 -0.51 18.75
C PRO A 36 7.24 0.56 17.68
N LYS A 37 7.76 1.77 17.93
CA LYS A 37 7.64 2.92 17.01
C LYS A 37 8.09 2.60 15.58
N SER A 38 9.19 1.87 15.42
CA SER A 38 9.70 1.46 14.10
C SER A 38 8.76 0.49 13.36
N SER A 39 8.15 -0.44 14.08
CA SER A 39 7.17 -1.38 13.52
C SER A 39 5.88 -0.68 13.10
N LEU A 40 5.43 0.34 13.85
CA LEU A 40 4.27 1.17 13.48
C LEU A 40 4.51 1.93 12.18
N VAL A 41 5.67 2.59 12.05
CA VAL A 41 6.03 3.33 10.83
C VAL A 41 6.11 2.38 9.63
N ARG A 42 6.74 1.22 9.79
CA ARG A 42 6.83 0.22 8.71
C ARG A 42 5.46 -0.25 8.25
N LYS A 43 4.62 -0.70 9.18
CA LYS A 43 3.25 -1.17 8.86
C LYS A 43 2.40 -0.06 8.24
N GLY A 44 2.56 1.19 8.69
CA GLY A 44 1.88 2.33 8.10
C GLY A 44 2.29 2.58 6.65
N ILE A 45 3.59 2.53 6.34
CA ILE A 45 4.09 2.65 4.97
C ILE A 45 3.60 1.49 4.10
N GLU A 46 3.65 0.26 4.61
CA GLU A 46 3.14 -0.93 3.90
C GLU A 46 1.65 -0.79 3.55
N LEU A 47 0.83 -0.31 4.49
CA LEU A 47 -0.59 -0.07 4.26
C LEU A 47 -0.84 0.96 3.15
N ILE A 48 -0.12 2.07 3.16
CA ILE A 48 -0.24 3.11 2.12
C ILE A 48 0.20 2.56 0.76
N LEU A 49 1.27 1.77 0.71
CA LEU A 49 1.74 1.14 -0.53
C LEU A 49 0.75 0.10 -1.07
N LEU A 50 0.11 -0.67 -0.17
CA LEU A 50 -0.95 -1.61 -0.54
C LEU A 50 -2.16 -0.86 -1.11
N GLN A 51 -2.61 0.19 -0.42
CA GLN A 51 -3.72 1.02 -0.88
C GLN A 51 -3.41 1.67 -2.25
N ALA A 52 -2.20 2.24 -2.40
CA ALA A 52 -1.77 2.81 -3.67
C ALA A 52 -1.68 1.78 -4.81
N LYS A 53 -1.37 0.51 -4.49
CA LYS A 53 -1.37 -0.60 -5.46
C LYS A 53 -2.78 -1.01 -5.87
N GLU A 54 -3.73 -1.04 -4.94
CA GLU A 54 -5.14 -1.32 -5.24
C GLU A 54 -5.77 -0.21 -6.08
N ASP A 55 -5.40 1.05 -5.81
CA ASP A 55 -5.81 2.21 -6.61
C ASP A 55 -5.06 2.33 -7.95
N MET A 56 -3.98 1.55 -8.14
CA MET A 56 -3.13 1.55 -9.34
C MET A 56 -3.71 0.77 -10.53
N VAL A 57 -4.92 0.20 -10.41
CA VAL A 57 -5.61 -0.31 -11.60
C VAL A 57 -6.05 0.91 -12.41
N SER A 58 -5.22 1.32 -13.36
CA SER A 58 -5.47 2.49 -14.19
C SER A 58 -6.84 2.37 -14.87
N ALA A 59 -7.52 3.50 -15.01
CA ALA A 59 -8.80 3.55 -15.71
C ALA A 59 -8.69 2.94 -17.13
N ASP A 60 -7.52 3.09 -17.76
CA ASP A 60 -7.24 2.55 -19.08
C ASP A 60 -7.09 1.01 -19.07
N PHE A 61 -6.41 0.45 -18.06
CA PHE A 61 -6.34 -1.00 -17.90
C PHE A 61 -7.73 -1.61 -17.61
N ARG A 62 -8.56 -0.95 -16.78
CA ARG A 62 -9.96 -1.38 -16.57
C ARG A 62 -10.75 -1.38 -17.88
N ARG A 63 -10.65 -0.31 -18.67
CA ARG A 63 -11.32 -0.22 -19.97
C ARG A 63 -10.88 -1.31 -20.94
N GLU A 64 -9.59 -1.63 -20.97
CA GLU A 64 -9.06 -2.67 -21.85
C GLU A 64 -9.56 -4.06 -21.44
N VAL A 65 -9.59 -4.36 -20.14
CA VAL A 65 -10.16 -5.59 -19.59
C VAL A 65 -11.66 -5.69 -19.87
N ASP A 66 -12.42 -4.61 -19.66
CA ASP A 66 -13.87 -4.57 -19.92
C ASP A 66 -14.19 -4.77 -21.41
N ALA A 67 -13.37 -4.21 -22.31
CA ALA A 67 -13.50 -4.40 -23.75
C ALA A 67 -13.23 -5.85 -24.18
N LEU A 68 -12.22 -6.49 -23.58
CA LEU A 68 -11.93 -7.91 -23.80
C LEU A 68 -13.09 -8.79 -23.33
N LEU A 69 -13.57 -8.60 -22.09
CA LEU A 69 -14.67 -9.37 -21.53
C LEU A 69 -15.98 -9.18 -22.32
N SER A 70 -16.23 -7.98 -22.83
CA SER A 70 -17.42 -7.70 -23.65
C SER A 70 -17.39 -8.45 -24.98
N ARG A 71 -16.23 -8.51 -25.64
CA ARG A 71 -16.05 -9.26 -26.89
C ARG A 71 -16.21 -10.76 -26.67
N ASP A 72 -15.63 -11.30 -25.61
CA ASP A 72 -15.78 -12.71 -25.26
C ASP A 72 -17.24 -13.06 -24.93
N HIS A 73 -17.94 -12.18 -24.21
CA HIS A 73 -19.36 -12.37 -23.93
C HIS A 73 -20.23 -12.37 -25.20
N GLU A 74 -19.90 -11.51 -26.17
CA GLU A 74 -20.58 -11.47 -27.46
C GLU A 74 -20.31 -12.73 -28.30
N LEU A 75 -19.07 -13.22 -28.31
CA LEU A 75 -18.70 -14.48 -28.96
C LEU A 75 -19.43 -15.67 -28.34
N LEU A 76 -19.46 -15.75 -27.00
CA LEU A 76 -20.19 -16.79 -26.28
C LEU A 76 -21.70 -16.74 -26.56
N LYS A 77 -22.30 -15.55 -26.65
CA LYS A 77 -23.71 -15.38 -27.05
C LYS A 77 -23.99 -15.88 -28.46
N ARG A 78 -23.03 -15.70 -29.39
CA ARG A 78 -23.17 -16.20 -30.77
C ARG A 78 -23.04 -17.72 -30.83
N LEU A 79 -22.11 -18.30 -30.07
CA LEU A 79 -21.96 -19.75 -29.95
C LEU A 79 -23.18 -20.40 -29.28
N ALA A 80 -23.77 -19.77 -28.27
CA ALA A 80 -24.98 -20.29 -27.62
C ALA A 80 -26.26 -20.21 -28.49
N LYS A 81 -26.20 -19.49 -29.62
CA LYS A 81 -27.29 -19.36 -30.60
C LYS A 81 -27.08 -20.20 -31.87
N ALA A 82 -25.93 -20.86 -31.99
CA ALA A 82 -25.62 -21.85 -33.03
C ALA A 82 -25.99 -23.25 -32.52
#